data_AF-A6TWU8-F1
#
_entry.id   AF-A6TWU8-F1
#
_cell.length_a   1.000
_cell.length_b   1.000
_cell.length_c   1.000
_cell.angle_alpha   90.00
_cell.angle_beta   90.00
_cell.angle_gamma   90.00
#
_symmetry.space_group_name_H-M   'P 1'
#
loop_
_entity.id
_entity.type
_entity.pdbx_description
1 polymer ?
#
loop_
_entity_poly.entity_id
_entity_poly.type
_entity_poly.pdbx_seq_one_letter_code
_entity_poly.pdbx_strand_id
1 'polypeptide(L)'
;MTNQSQKMTSRRQIANVSILGTTQLHLRNPRIVAWWSAAFPGFGHLLLSKYLRGFLLITWEVVVNLNANLNMAIFYSFIGEVDKAKEVLNKEWMLLYIPLYIFAIWDSYRTAVDMNNNYKLAAREDAEIKAFNISALEINHLDKRSPLNAFIWSALMPGAGQLYIHRIVTGAFILIWWIAVICCSKLLPAIHYSLLGQIQEAKAVLDIQWTLNIPSIYGFSVYDAYVNTVENNKLYDWEQSKFLKRQYQDEAFKMPMKDGRQRRNRMYIIATFEHDNYLELAITAMEMKGIKKEKILGIPLDKRGESRRLFDTIHYSDGLSLLDLGAALGTIFMLLGSIYGFVLKWGPIWWALIGLGFGFTLGCAIKLITTKKYEKHRSHKGQASEVVLIIECHQEEMEMTKSTLWENHALGVSQLDFASG
;
A
#
# COMPACT_ATOMS: atom_id res chain seq x y z
N MET A 1 28.17 -32.56 22.24
CA MET A 1 26.87 -32.84 21.61
C MET A 1 25.85 -31.87 22.19
N THR A 2 25.58 -30.76 21.49
CA THR A 2 24.62 -29.65 21.77
C THR A 2 25.12 -28.53 20.84
N ASN A 3 24.42 -27.94 19.87
CA ASN A 3 23.01 -27.79 19.55
C ASN A 3 22.81 -28.15 18.07
N GLN A 4 22.06 -29.20 17.76
CA GLN A 4 21.23 -29.12 16.58
C GLN A 4 20.14 -28.13 16.94
N SER A 5 20.26 -26.90 16.44
CA SER A 5 19.18 -25.92 16.52
C SER A 5 17.90 -26.61 16.06
N GLN A 6 16.99 -26.88 16.98
CA GLN A 6 15.61 -27.17 16.63
C GLN A 6 15.17 -25.98 15.80
N LYS A 7 15.15 -26.17 14.48
CA LYS A 7 14.64 -25.21 13.53
C LYS A 7 13.17 -25.10 13.88
N MET A 8 12.82 -24.15 14.75
CA MET A 8 11.44 -23.89 15.12
C MET A 8 10.74 -23.52 13.81
N THR A 9 10.04 -24.50 13.23
CA THR A 9 9.28 -24.31 12.02
C THR A 9 8.14 -23.39 12.40
N SER A 10 8.25 -22.13 12.03
CA SER A 10 7.17 -21.15 12.22
C SER A 10 5.88 -21.71 11.64
N ARG A 11 4.82 -21.77 12.45
CA ARG A 11 3.51 -22.25 12.01
C ARG A 11 2.85 -21.23 11.09
N ARG A 12 3.09 -19.93 11.33
CA ARG A 12 2.48 -18.82 10.62
C ARG A 12 3.52 -18.07 9.82
N GLN A 13 3.13 -17.65 8.62
CA GLN A 13 3.93 -16.82 7.72
C GLN A 13 3.25 -15.47 7.52
N ILE A 14 4.05 -14.43 7.38
CA ILE A 14 3.57 -13.06 7.18
C ILE A 14 3.31 -12.80 5.71
N ALA A 15 4.19 -13.28 4.84
CA ALA A 15 4.12 -13.04 3.42
C ALA A 15 4.47 -14.28 2.60
N ASN A 16 3.92 -14.32 1.39
CA ASN A 16 4.26 -15.28 0.36
C ASN A 16 4.55 -14.53 -0.95
N VAL A 17 5.79 -14.63 -1.42
CA VAL A 17 6.23 -14.10 -2.71
C VAL A 17 6.06 -15.20 -3.75
N SER A 18 5.09 -15.02 -4.63
CA SER A 18 4.72 -15.99 -5.68
C SER A 18 4.89 -15.40 -7.08
N ILE A 19 4.80 -16.25 -8.09
CA ILE A 19 4.83 -15.87 -9.51
C ILE A 19 3.72 -14.84 -9.83
N LEU A 20 2.56 -14.92 -9.18
CA LEU A 20 1.40 -14.07 -9.44
C LEU A 20 1.39 -12.77 -8.63
N GLY A 21 2.40 -12.58 -7.78
CA GLY A 21 2.57 -11.43 -6.91
C GLY A 21 2.82 -11.79 -5.45
N THR A 22 2.92 -10.74 -4.64
CA THR A 22 3.18 -10.82 -3.21
C THR A 22 1.87 -10.72 -2.42
N THR A 23 1.61 -11.72 -1.57
CA THR A 23 0.47 -11.72 -0.65
C THR A 23 0.99 -11.62 0.77
N GLN A 24 0.44 -10.70 1.56
CA GLN A 24 0.92 -10.44 2.91
C GLN A 24 -0.18 -10.13 3.93
N LEU A 25 0.10 -10.49 5.17
CA LEU A 25 -0.62 -10.07 6.35
C LEU A 25 -0.08 -8.72 6.81
N HIS A 26 -0.98 -7.79 7.08
CA HIS A 26 -0.68 -6.54 7.75
C HIS A 26 -1.93 -6.04 8.46
N LEU A 27 -1.75 -5.16 9.44
CA LEU A 27 -2.85 -4.56 10.18
C LEU A 27 -3.70 -3.67 9.26
N ARG A 28 -5.02 -3.84 9.34
CA ARG A 28 -6.00 -3.04 8.61
C ARG A 28 -7.11 -2.60 9.55
N ASN A 29 -7.67 -1.40 9.34
CA ASN A 29 -8.86 -0.98 10.07
C ASN A 29 -10.07 -1.76 9.52
N PRO A 30 -10.74 -2.62 10.33
CA PRO A 30 -11.86 -3.43 9.85
C PRO A 30 -13.02 -2.59 9.30
N ARG A 31 -13.21 -1.37 9.80
CA ARG A 31 -14.27 -0.46 9.34
C ARG A 31 -14.01 0.05 7.92
N ILE A 32 -12.75 0.30 7.58
CA ILE A 32 -12.38 0.74 6.22
C ILE A 32 -12.54 -0.41 5.23
N VAL A 33 -12.16 -1.62 5.64
CA VAL A 33 -12.40 -2.83 4.83
C VAL A 33 -13.89 -3.02 4.57
N ALA A 34 -14.72 -2.89 5.60
CA ALA A 34 -16.17 -2.98 5.49
C ALA A 34 -16.77 -1.87 4.60
N TRP A 35 -16.25 -0.64 4.72
CA TRP A 35 -16.66 0.48 3.87
C TRP A 35 -16.38 0.20 2.39
N TRP A 36 -15.21 -0.36 2.05
CA TRP A 36 -14.91 -0.72 0.67
C TRP A 36 -15.86 -1.81 0.14
N SER A 37 -16.23 -2.79 0.96
CA SER A 37 -17.28 -3.76 0.59
C SER A 37 -18.67 -3.13 0.45
N ALA A 38 -18.97 -2.07 1.19
CA ALA A 38 -20.22 -1.33 1.06
C ALA A 38 -20.24 -0.46 -0.20
N ALA A 39 -19.10 0.10 -0.59
CA ALA A 39 -18.94 0.88 -1.82
C ALA A 39 -19.04 -0.02 -3.07
N PHE A 40 -18.53 -1.25 -2.99
CA PHE A 40 -18.67 -2.27 -4.01
C PHE A 40 -18.38 -3.66 -3.40
N PRO A 41 -19.36 -4.58 -3.33
CA PRO A 41 -19.15 -5.93 -2.82
C PRO A 41 -17.95 -6.62 -3.46
N GLY A 42 -17.07 -7.14 -2.60
CA GLY A 42 -15.83 -7.82 -2.98
C GLY A 42 -14.56 -6.96 -2.86
N PHE A 43 -14.65 -5.63 -2.85
CA PHE A 43 -13.47 -4.78 -2.64
C PHE A 43 -12.83 -4.96 -1.26
N GLY A 44 -13.62 -5.08 -0.19
CA GLY A 44 -13.06 -5.38 1.13
C GLY A 44 -12.32 -6.73 1.15
N HIS A 45 -12.82 -7.74 0.43
CA HIS A 45 -12.13 -9.03 0.31
C HIS A 45 -10.83 -8.93 -0.49
N LEU A 46 -10.78 -8.11 -1.55
CA LEU A 46 -9.55 -7.85 -2.29
C LEU A 46 -8.48 -7.15 -1.44
N LEU A 47 -8.87 -6.20 -0.58
CA LEU A 47 -7.95 -5.58 0.38
C LEU A 47 -7.33 -6.60 1.32
N LEU A 48 -8.09 -7.63 1.69
CA LEU A 48 -7.66 -8.74 2.54
C LEU A 48 -6.92 -9.83 1.76
N SER A 49 -6.60 -9.61 0.48
CA SER A 49 -5.99 -10.60 -0.42
C SER A 49 -6.80 -11.91 -0.51
N LYS A 50 -8.11 -11.87 -0.23
CA LYS A 50 -9.04 -12.99 -0.41
C LYS A 50 -9.57 -12.97 -1.84
N TYR A 51 -8.65 -13.11 -2.80
CA TYR A 51 -8.86 -12.87 -4.23
C TYR A 51 -10.09 -13.58 -4.80
N LEU A 52 -10.20 -14.90 -4.61
CA LEU A 52 -11.32 -15.67 -5.15
C LEU A 52 -12.69 -15.14 -4.66
N ARG A 53 -12.81 -14.85 -3.36
CA ARG A 53 -14.04 -14.27 -2.80
C ARG A 53 -14.30 -12.87 -3.35
N GLY A 54 -13.26 -12.04 -3.43
CA GLY A 54 -13.37 -10.70 -3.98
C GLY A 54 -13.84 -10.69 -5.44
N PHE A 55 -13.21 -11.51 -6.29
CA PHE A 55 -13.57 -11.61 -7.71
C PHE A 55 -15.00 -12.14 -7.92
N LEU A 56 -15.41 -13.16 -7.16
CA LEU A 56 -16.78 -13.68 -7.21
C LEU A 56 -17.80 -12.61 -6.81
N LEU A 57 -17.55 -11.90 -5.71
CA LEU A 57 -18.47 -10.86 -5.22
C LEU A 57 -18.55 -9.65 -6.15
N ILE A 58 -17.44 -9.22 -6.76
CA ILE A 58 -17.44 -8.14 -7.75
C ILE A 58 -18.22 -8.54 -9.00
N THR A 59 -18.00 -9.78 -9.48
CA THR A 59 -18.72 -10.28 -10.66
C THR A 59 -20.22 -10.38 -10.37
N TRP A 60 -20.57 -10.89 -9.19
CA TRP A 60 -21.95 -10.93 -8.73
C TRP A 60 -22.56 -9.53 -8.58
N GLU A 61 -21.83 -8.56 -8.01
CA GLU A 61 -22.29 -7.18 -7.85
C GLU A 61 -22.71 -6.61 -9.20
N VAL A 62 -21.85 -6.72 -10.21
CA VAL A 62 -22.16 -6.20 -11.54
C VAL A 62 -23.40 -6.88 -12.12
N VAL A 63 -23.46 -8.21 -12.08
CA VAL A 63 -24.58 -8.97 -12.65
C VAL A 63 -25.90 -8.60 -11.96
N VAL A 64 -25.96 -8.62 -10.63
CA VAL A 64 -27.20 -8.35 -9.90
C VAL A 64 -27.58 -6.88 -9.98
N ASN A 65 -26.62 -5.95 -9.89
CA ASN A 65 -26.89 -4.51 -10.01
C ASN A 65 -27.52 -4.17 -11.38
N LEU A 66 -26.98 -4.73 -12.47
CA LEU A 66 -27.52 -4.56 -13.83
C LEU A 66 -28.94 -5.12 -13.96
N ASN A 67 -29.18 -6.34 -13.49
CA ASN A 67 -30.51 -6.95 -13.59
C ASN A 67 -31.54 -6.31 -12.64
N ALA A 68 -31.08 -5.75 -11.52
CA ALA A 68 -31.91 -5.00 -10.57
C ALA A 68 -32.24 -3.58 -11.06
N ASN A 69 -31.49 -3.03 -12.04
CA ASN A 69 -31.44 -1.59 -12.33
C ASN A 69 -31.14 -0.75 -11.08
N LEU A 70 -30.28 -1.26 -10.19
CA LEU A 70 -30.05 -0.65 -8.88
C LEU A 70 -29.46 0.76 -9.01
N ASN A 71 -28.46 0.93 -9.87
CA ASN A 71 -27.85 2.24 -10.10
C ASN A 71 -28.86 3.27 -10.67
N MET A 72 -29.75 2.88 -11.58
CA MET A 72 -30.83 3.76 -12.04
C MET A 72 -31.80 4.13 -10.92
N ALA A 73 -32.17 3.18 -10.06
CA ALA A 73 -33.03 3.46 -8.91
C ALA A 73 -32.35 4.43 -7.92
N ILE A 74 -31.04 4.26 -7.68
CA ILE A 74 -30.21 5.19 -6.90
C ILE A 74 -30.24 6.59 -7.54
N PHE A 75 -29.96 6.68 -8.84
CA PHE A 75 -29.97 7.94 -9.58
C PHE A 75 -31.29 8.70 -9.40
N TYR A 76 -32.43 8.07 -9.73
CA TYR A 76 -33.74 8.68 -9.60
C TYR A 76 -34.08 9.07 -8.16
N SER A 77 -33.69 8.25 -7.18
CA SER A 77 -33.90 8.55 -5.76
C SER A 77 -33.18 9.83 -5.34
N PHE A 78 -31.92 10.01 -5.75
CA PHE A 78 -31.12 11.17 -5.36
C PHE A 78 -31.54 12.47 -6.06
N ILE A 79 -32.12 12.39 -7.27
CA ILE A 79 -32.68 13.57 -7.94
C ILE A 79 -34.13 13.88 -7.54
N GLY A 80 -34.71 13.09 -6.62
CA GLY A 80 -36.06 13.30 -6.08
C GLY A 80 -37.20 12.67 -6.89
N GLU A 81 -36.90 11.90 -7.95
CA GLU A 81 -37.89 11.22 -8.79
C GLU A 81 -38.24 9.82 -8.24
N VAL A 82 -38.81 9.79 -7.03
CA VAL A 82 -39.04 8.55 -6.26
C VAL A 82 -39.93 7.54 -7.01
N ASP A 83 -40.91 8.00 -7.77
CA ASP A 83 -41.81 7.10 -8.50
C ASP A 83 -41.08 6.37 -9.64
N LYS A 84 -40.25 7.08 -10.41
CA LYS A 84 -39.39 6.45 -11.42
C LYS A 84 -38.38 5.49 -10.81
N ALA A 85 -37.84 5.81 -9.63
CA ALA A 85 -36.93 4.92 -8.90
C ALA A 85 -37.61 3.58 -8.56
N LYS A 86 -38.89 3.61 -8.15
CA LYS A 86 -39.67 2.40 -7.85
C LYS A 86 -40.04 1.61 -9.10
N GLU A 87 -40.32 2.30 -10.20
CA GLU A 87 -40.74 1.69 -11.47
C GLU A 87 -39.57 0.97 -12.17
N VAL A 88 -38.38 1.59 -12.18
CA VAL A 88 -37.21 1.02 -12.87
C VAL A 88 -36.62 -0.18 -12.14
N LEU A 89 -36.77 -0.23 -10.82
CA LEU A 89 -36.16 -1.23 -9.95
C LEU A 89 -36.82 -2.60 -10.14
N ASN A 90 -36.02 -3.60 -10.52
CA ASN A 90 -36.50 -4.98 -10.51
C ASN A 90 -36.44 -5.54 -9.07
N LYS A 91 -37.63 -5.79 -8.52
CA LYS A 91 -37.81 -6.20 -7.11
C LYS A 91 -37.21 -7.58 -6.82
N GLU A 92 -37.26 -8.53 -7.76
CA GLU A 92 -36.76 -9.90 -7.54
C GLU A 92 -35.24 -9.89 -7.38
N TRP A 93 -34.54 -9.23 -8.31
CA TRP A 93 -33.09 -9.07 -8.25
C TRP A 93 -32.66 -8.22 -7.06
N MET A 94 -33.44 -7.18 -6.70
CA MET A 94 -33.17 -6.39 -5.49
C MET A 94 -33.29 -7.20 -4.20
N LEU A 95 -34.32 -8.05 -4.08
CA LEU A 95 -34.48 -8.92 -2.91
C LEU A 95 -33.34 -9.95 -2.81
N LEU A 96 -32.80 -10.42 -3.95
CA LEU A 96 -31.58 -11.24 -3.98
C LEU A 96 -30.33 -10.44 -3.58
N TYR A 97 -30.27 -9.15 -3.95
CA TYR A 97 -29.14 -8.27 -3.68
C TYR A 97 -28.91 -8.03 -2.18
N ILE A 98 -29.97 -7.65 -1.45
CA ILE A 98 -29.91 -7.22 -0.05
C ILE A 98 -29.12 -8.17 0.88
N PRO A 99 -29.44 -9.48 0.96
CA PRO A 99 -28.76 -10.37 1.90
C PRO A 99 -27.27 -10.53 1.57
N LEU A 100 -26.91 -10.64 0.28
CA LEU A 100 -25.51 -10.84 -0.08
C LEU A 100 -24.70 -9.54 0.05
N TYR A 101 -25.32 -8.38 -0.17
CA TYR A 101 -24.72 -7.07 0.12
C TYR A 101 -24.35 -6.95 1.60
N ILE A 102 -25.30 -7.23 2.51
CA ILE A 102 -25.05 -7.22 3.96
C ILE A 102 -23.99 -8.25 4.34
N PHE A 103 -24.06 -9.45 3.78
CA PHE A 103 -23.07 -10.51 4.00
C PHE A 103 -21.66 -10.06 3.59
N ALA A 104 -21.49 -9.44 2.42
CA ALA A 104 -20.18 -9.00 1.95
C ALA A 104 -19.54 -7.98 2.91
N ILE A 105 -20.33 -7.02 3.40
CA ILE A 105 -19.88 -6.03 4.39
C ILE A 105 -19.48 -6.72 5.69
N TRP A 106 -20.36 -7.52 6.27
CA TRP A 106 -20.13 -8.21 7.54
C TRP A 106 -18.94 -9.19 7.46
N ASP A 107 -18.87 -10.01 6.41
CA ASP A 107 -17.81 -11.01 6.23
C ASP A 107 -16.45 -10.35 6.05
N SER A 108 -16.38 -9.25 5.30
CA SER A 108 -15.14 -8.52 5.13
C SER A 108 -14.67 -7.87 6.44
N TYR A 109 -15.58 -7.32 7.25
CA TYR A 109 -15.27 -6.77 8.58
C TYR A 109 -14.71 -7.86 9.52
N ARG A 110 -15.43 -8.97 9.70
CA ARG A 110 -15.01 -10.03 10.63
C ARG A 110 -13.69 -10.66 10.18
N THR A 111 -13.50 -10.83 8.87
CA THR A 111 -12.27 -11.42 8.31
C THR A 111 -11.09 -10.48 8.53
N ALA A 112 -11.29 -9.16 8.43
CA ALA A 112 -10.24 -8.20 8.77
C ALA A 112 -9.81 -8.31 10.24
N VAL A 113 -10.75 -8.47 11.16
CA VAL A 113 -10.44 -8.68 12.59
C VAL A 113 -9.62 -9.97 12.80
N ASP A 114 -10.05 -11.08 12.20
CA ASP A 114 -9.36 -12.37 12.30
C ASP A 114 -7.95 -12.32 11.67
N MET A 115 -7.81 -11.69 10.51
CA MET A 115 -6.51 -11.53 9.85
C MET A 115 -5.56 -10.63 10.63
N ASN A 116 -6.06 -9.59 11.31
CA ASN A 116 -5.24 -8.78 12.21
C ASN A 116 -4.70 -9.60 13.39
N ASN A 117 -5.51 -10.50 13.96
CA ASN A 117 -5.04 -11.41 15.01
C ASN A 117 -3.97 -12.38 14.50
N ASN A 118 -4.18 -12.95 13.31
CA ASN A 118 -3.19 -13.82 12.68
C ASN A 118 -1.88 -13.08 12.34
N TYR A 119 -1.96 -11.82 11.91
CA TYR A 119 -0.79 -10.96 11.72
C TYR A 119 0.00 -10.80 13.01
N LYS A 120 -0.64 -10.46 14.14
CA LYS A 120 0.04 -10.31 15.44
C LYS A 120 0.77 -11.59 15.86
N LEU A 121 0.14 -12.74 15.65
CA LEU A 121 0.74 -14.05 15.96
C LEU A 121 1.90 -14.38 15.03
N ALA A 122 1.75 -14.15 13.72
CA ALA A 122 2.79 -14.38 12.71
C ALA A 122 4.01 -13.46 12.92
N ALA A 123 3.76 -12.20 13.25
CA ALA A 123 4.77 -11.21 13.58
C ALA A 123 5.61 -11.59 14.79
N ARG A 124 4.99 -12.22 15.81
CA ARG A 124 5.70 -12.77 16.97
C ARG A 124 6.53 -14.01 16.61
N GLU A 125 6.02 -14.88 15.74
CA GLU A 125 6.76 -16.07 15.28
C GLU A 125 7.95 -15.71 14.38
N ASP A 126 7.92 -14.51 13.78
CA ASP A 126 9.00 -13.90 13.01
C ASP A 126 9.64 -14.83 11.95
N ALA A 127 8.79 -15.58 11.25
CA ALA A 127 9.18 -16.50 10.20
C ALA A 127 10.08 -15.85 9.13
N GLU A 128 10.98 -16.64 8.53
CA GLU A 128 11.80 -16.18 7.41
C GLU A 128 10.92 -15.72 6.24
N ILE A 129 11.27 -14.58 5.65
CA ILE A 129 10.59 -13.99 4.50
C ILE A 129 11.45 -14.26 3.28
N LYS A 130 10.85 -14.80 2.21
CA LYS A 130 11.56 -15.00 0.94
C LYS A 130 11.56 -13.70 0.16
N ALA A 131 12.73 -13.18 -0.18
CA ALA A 131 12.87 -11.96 -0.98
C ALA A 131 12.58 -12.17 -2.46
N PHE A 132 12.85 -13.36 -3.02
CA PHE A 132 12.75 -13.65 -4.46
C PHE A 132 11.94 -14.90 -4.77
N ASN A 133 11.29 -14.88 -5.93
CA ASN A 133 10.73 -16.03 -6.61
C ASN A 133 10.95 -15.88 -8.12
N ILE A 134 11.78 -16.75 -8.68
CA ILE A 134 12.12 -16.77 -10.11
C ILE A 134 11.53 -18.03 -10.72
N SER A 135 10.74 -17.86 -11.77
CA SER A 135 10.14 -18.94 -12.54
C SER A 135 10.30 -18.69 -14.04
N ALA A 136 9.96 -19.67 -14.88
CA ALA A 136 9.99 -19.51 -16.33
C ALA A 136 8.99 -18.45 -16.85
N LEU A 137 7.96 -18.11 -16.08
CA LEU A 137 6.92 -17.17 -16.49
C LEU A 137 7.14 -15.75 -15.96
N GLU A 138 7.68 -15.60 -14.74
CA GLU A 138 7.80 -14.31 -14.06
C GLU A 138 8.93 -14.32 -13.04
N ILE A 139 9.51 -13.13 -12.83
CA ILE A 139 10.44 -12.81 -11.73
C ILE A 139 9.70 -11.89 -10.76
N ASN A 140 9.40 -12.39 -9.57
CA ASN A 140 8.83 -11.57 -8.50
C ASN A 140 9.82 -11.45 -7.34
N HIS A 141 9.96 -10.25 -6.81
CA HIS A 141 10.82 -9.98 -5.68
C HIS A 141 10.25 -8.85 -4.82
N LEU A 142 10.68 -8.79 -3.57
CA LEU A 142 10.41 -7.66 -2.71
C LEU A 142 11.29 -6.49 -3.12
N ASP A 143 10.68 -5.32 -3.28
CA ASP A 143 11.39 -4.10 -3.60
C ASP A 143 10.71 -2.87 -3.00
N LYS A 144 11.50 -1.79 -2.89
CA LYS A 144 11.01 -0.47 -2.52
C LYS A 144 10.43 0.25 -3.74
N ARG A 145 9.16 0.62 -3.65
CA ARG A 145 8.45 1.35 -4.71
C ARG A 145 7.87 2.66 -4.19
N SER A 146 7.72 3.64 -5.07
CA SER A 146 7.10 4.92 -4.70
C SER A 146 5.59 4.77 -4.57
N PRO A 147 4.98 5.00 -3.40
CA PRO A 147 3.52 4.96 -3.24
C PRO A 147 2.80 6.00 -4.10
N LEU A 148 3.46 7.14 -4.35
CA LEU A 148 2.94 8.18 -5.23
C LEU A 148 2.84 7.70 -6.69
N ASN A 149 3.83 6.93 -7.16
CA ASN A 149 3.77 6.38 -8.52
C ASN A 149 2.63 5.37 -8.66
N ALA A 150 2.44 4.51 -7.66
CA ALA A 150 1.32 3.57 -7.64
C ALA A 150 -0.04 4.30 -7.65
N PHE A 151 -0.15 5.38 -6.88
CA PHE A 151 -1.33 6.26 -6.87
C PHE A 151 -1.57 6.86 -8.25
N ILE A 152 -0.57 7.50 -8.86
CA ILE A 152 -0.68 8.17 -10.17
C ILE A 152 -1.07 7.18 -11.25
N TRP A 153 -0.41 6.02 -11.32
CA TRP A 153 -0.71 5.02 -12.34
C TRP A 153 -2.12 4.46 -12.20
N SER A 154 -2.60 4.18 -10.98
CA SER A 154 -4.00 3.77 -10.77
C SER A 154 -5.01 4.88 -11.01
N ALA A 155 -4.65 6.14 -10.77
CA ALA A 155 -5.52 7.30 -11.03
C ALA A 155 -5.67 7.58 -12.53
N LEU A 156 -4.64 7.29 -13.33
CA LEU A 156 -4.69 7.38 -14.79
C LEU A 156 -5.38 6.17 -15.41
N MET A 157 -5.07 4.97 -14.90
CA MET A 157 -5.61 3.71 -15.40
C MET A 157 -5.79 2.72 -14.23
N PRO A 158 -6.99 2.60 -13.65
CA PRO A 158 -7.31 1.59 -12.65
C PRO A 158 -6.80 0.20 -13.03
N GLY A 159 -5.97 -0.38 -12.17
CA GLY A 159 -5.26 -1.65 -12.40
C GLY A 159 -3.78 -1.49 -12.70
N ALA A 160 -3.35 -0.37 -13.30
CA ALA A 160 -1.94 -0.14 -13.64
C ALA A 160 -1.05 0.03 -12.40
N GLY A 161 -1.54 0.69 -11.34
CA GLY A 161 -0.80 0.79 -10.08
C GLY A 161 -0.64 -0.56 -9.38
N GLN A 162 -1.62 -1.47 -9.51
CA GLN A 162 -1.51 -2.85 -9.03
C GLN A 162 -0.47 -3.66 -9.82
N LEU A 163 -0.43 -3.50 -11.14
CA LEU A 163 0.61 -4.10 -11.99
C LEU A 163 2.00 -3.55 -11.62
N TYR A 164 2.10 -2.24 -11.36
CA TYR A 164 3.31 -1.61 -10.87
C TYR A 164 3.80 -2.21 -9.55
N ILE A 165 2.99 -2.85 -8.72
CA ILE A 165 3.46 -3.53 -7.49
C ILE A 165 3.45 -5.06 -7.60
N HIS A 166 3.58 -5.58 -8.82
CA HIS A 166 3.58 -7.02 -9.14
C HIS A 166 2.33 -7.79 -8.66
N ARG A 167 1.19 -7.13 -8.40
CA ARG A 167 -0.07 -7.81 -8.08
C ARG A 167 -0.83 -8.15 -9.37
N ILE A 168 -0.21 -8.98 -10.21
CA ILE A 168 -0.60 -9.22 -11.61
C ILE A 168 -2.08 -9.61 -11.74
N VAL A 169 -2.54 -10.59 -10.97
CA VAL A 169 -3.92 -11.10 -11.07
C VAL A 169 -4.94 -10.03 -10.68
N THR A 170 -4.67 -9.26 -9.62
CA THR A 170 -5.57 -8.19 -9.18
C THR A 170 -5.55 -7.03 -10.16
N GLY A 171 -4.37 -6.63 -10.64
CA GLY A 171 -4.21 -5.58 -11.63
C GLY A 171 -4.92 -5.91 -12.94
N ALA A 172 -4.73 -7.12 -13.47
CA ALA A 172 -5.43 -7.58 -14.67
C ALA A 172 -6.94 -7.60 -14.48
N PHE A 173 -7.43 -8.12 -13.35
CA PHE A 173 -8.87 -8.16 -13.06
C PHE A 173 -9.49 -6.75 -12.98
N ILE A 174 -8.86 -5.82 -12.25
CA ILE A 174 -9.33 -4.44 -12.15
C ILE A 174 -9.28 -3.75 -13.51
N LEU A 175 -8.21 -3.96 -14.29
CA LEU A 175 -8.06 -3.37 -15.62
C LEU A 175 -9.13 -3.85 -16.59
N ILE A 176 -9.41 -5.15 -16.63
CA ILE A 176 -10.47 -5.74 -17.47
C ILE A 176 -11.83 -5.14 -17.11
N TRP A 177 -12.15 -5.09 -15.82
CA TRP A 177 -13.42 -4.52 -15.36
C TRP A 177 -13.51 -3.02 -15.59
N TRP A 178 -12.41 -2.29 -15.43
CA TRP A 178 -12.35 -0.87 -15.74
C TRP A 178 -12.64 -0.62 -17.22
N ILE A 179 -11.99 -1.36 -18.12
CA ILE A 179 -12.24 -1.27 -19.56
C ILE A 179 -13.71 -1.58 -19.87
N ALA A 180 -14.27 -2.64 -19.29
CA ALA A 180 -15.67 -3.01 -19.48
C ALA A 180 -16.62 -1.88 -19.06
N VAL A 181 -16.44 -1.33 -17.85
CA VAL A 181 -17.27 -0.24 -17.31
C VAL A 181 -17.13 1.02 -18.17
N ILE A 182 -15.92 1.37 -18.62
CA ILE A 182 -15.68 2.55 -19.46
C ILE A 182 -16.34 2.41 -20.83
N CYS A 183 -16.25 1.23 -21.45
CA CYS A 183 -16.86 0.96 -22.75
C CYS A 183 -18.40 0.95 -22.67
N CYS A 184 -18.96 0.33 -21.63
CA CYS A 184 -20.41 0.26 -21.43
C CYS A 184 -21.02 1.58 -20.96
N SER A 185 -20.32 2.37 -20.15
CA SER A 185 -20.76 3.71 -19.73
C SER A 185 -20.67 4.77 -20.82
N LYS A 186 -19.92 4.51 -21.91
CA LYS A 186 -19.55 5.52 -22.92
C LYS A 186 -18.85 6.73 -22.30
N LEU A 187 -18.07 6.53 -21.24
CA LEU A 187 -17.39 7.62 -20.53
C LEU A 187 -16.44 8.40 -21.44
N LEU A 188 -15.62 7.73 -22.26
CA LEU A 188 -14.62 8.42 -23.09
C LEU A 188 -15.24 9.38 -24.13
N PRO A 189 -16.27 8.98 -24.91
CA PRO A 189 -17.04 9.93 -25.73
C PRO A 189 -17.62 11.09 -24.92
N ALA A 190 -18.18 10.83 -23.74
CA ALA A 190 -18.75 11.89 -22.91
C ALA A 190 -17.68 12.87 -22.38
N ILE A 191 -16.48 12.38 -22.04
CA ILE A 191 -15.33 13.23 -21.69
C ILE A 191 -14.96 14.10 -22.89
N HIS A 192 -14.87 13.53 -24.08
CA HIS A 192 -14.57 14.27 -25.30
C HIS A 192 -15.58 15.41 -25.53
N TYR A 193 -16.88 15.12 -25.49
CA TYR A 193 -17.92 16.15 -25.62
C TYR A 193 -17.88 17.19 -24.50
N SER A 194 -17.59 16.76 -23.26
CA SER A 194 -17.45 17.68 -22.12
C SER A 194 -16.28 18.66 -22.30
N LEU A 195 -15.17 18.21 -22.88
CA LEU A 195 -14.00 19.04 -23.17
C LEU A 195 -14.27 20.04 -24.31
N LEU A 196 -15.11 19.67 -25.28
CA LEU A 196 -15.56 20.57 -26.35
C LEU A 196 -16.65 21.58 -25.89
N GLY A 197 -17.08 21.51 -24.63
CA GLY A 197 -18.18 22.34 -24.10
C GLY A 197 -19.57 21.88 -24.54
N GLN A 198 -19.68 20.73 -25.22
CA GLN A 198 -20.95 20.14 -25.68
C GLN A 198 -21.59 19.30 -24.57
N ILE A 199 -22.00 19.98 -23.49
CA ILE A 199 -22.45 19.30 -22.26
C ILE A 199 -23.72 18.46 -22.46
N GLN A 200 -24.62 18.87 -23.35
CA GLN A 200 -25.84 18.09 -23.61
C GLN A 200 -25.55 16.76 -24.29
N GLU A 201 -24.66 16.75 -25.29
CA GLU A 201 -24.19 15.53 -25.94
C GLU A 201 -23.45 14.62 -24.96
N ALA A 202 -22.63 15.22 -24.08
CA ALA A 202 -21.94 14.48 -23.02
C ALA A 202 -22.91 13.77 -22.06
N LYS A 203 -24.03 14.43 -21.72
CA LYS A 203 -25.08 13.83 -20.88
C LYS A 203 -25.86 12.75 -21.61
N ALA A 204 -26.17 12.98 -22.89
CA ALA A 204 -27.01 12.09 -23.68
C ALA A 204 -26.31 10.77 -24.04
N VAL A 205 -25.00 10.80 -24.30
CA VAL A 205 -24.24 9.60 -24.69
C VAL A 205 -23.94 8.68 -23.50
N LEU A 206 -23.95 9.22 -22.28
CA LEU A 206 -23.43 8.55 -21.11
C LEU A 206 -24.48 7.65 -20.47
N ASP A 207 -24.16 6.36 -20.34
CA ASP A 207 -25.05 5.41 -19.70
C ASP A 207 -24.95 5.54 -18.18
N ILE A 208 -26.05 5.96 -17.55
CA ILE A 208 -26.13 6.23 -16.11
C ILE A 208 -25.87 4.96 -15.30
N GLN A 209 -26.48 3.83 -15.69
CA GLN A 209 -26.42 2.56 -14.96
C GLN A 209 -24.97 2.08 -14.84
N TRP A 210 -24.18 2.16 -15.91
CA TRP A 210 -22.76 1.80 -15.90
C TRP A 210 -21.89 2.88 -15.26
N THR A 211 -22.21 4.15 -15.45
CA THR A 211 -21.43 5.28 -14.92
C THR A 211 -21.37 5.28 -13.41
N LEU A 212 -22.47 4.97 -12.72
CA LEU A 212 -22.49 5.02 -11.27
C LEU A 212 -21.62 3.94 -10.58
N ASN A 213 -21.07 2.99 -11.34
CA ASN A 213 -20.04 2.07 -10.84
C ASN A 213 -18.63 2.70 -10.80
N ILE A 214 -18.38 3.74 -11.62
CA ILE A 214 -17.06 4.36 -11.78
C ILE A 214 -16.48 4.89 -10.46
N PRO A 215 -17.21 5.65 -9.63
CA PRO A 215 -16.65 6.24 -8.41
C PRO A 215 -16.04 5.19 -7.48
N SER A 216 -16.75 4.08 -7.25
CA SER A 216 -16.27 3.01 -6.38
C SER A 216 -15.04 2.32 -6.97
N ILE A 217 -15.07 1.94 -8.25
CA ILE A 217 -13.93 1.26 -8.92
C ILE A 217 -12.70 2.17 -8.95
N TYR A 218 -12.90 3.44 -9.29
CA TYR A 218 -11.84 4.44 -9.39
C TYR A 218 -11.20 4.74 -8.03
N GLY A 219 -12.03 5.04 -7.02
CA GLY A 219 -11.51 5.29 -5.67
C GLY A 219 -10.79 4.07 -5.10
N PHE A 220 -11.33 2.87 -5.32
CA PHE A 220 -10.76 1.62 -4.83
C PHE A 220 -9.40 1.34 -5.44
N SER A 221 -9.28 1.44 -6.76
CA SER A 221 -8.03 1.11 -7.46
C SER A 221 -6.87 1.99 -7.02
N VAL A 222 -7.13 3.28 -6.81
CA VAL A 222 -6.16 4.27 -6.33
C VAL A 222 -5.76 3.99 -4.90
N TYR A 223 -6.75 3.77 -4.02
CA TYR A 223 -6.50 3.47 -2.62
C TYR A 223 -5.75 2.15 -2.44
N ASP A 224 -6.19 1.06 -3.08
CA ASP A 224 -5.57 -0.26 -2.97
C ASP A 224 -4.12 -0.23 -3.47
N ALA A 225 -3.84 0.42 -4.61
CA ALA A 225 -2.47 0.52 -5.11
C ALA A 225 -1.56 1.27 -4.14
N TYR A 226 -2.00 2.43 -3.64
CA TYR A 226 -1.22 3.21 -2.68
C TYR A 226 -0.95 2.42 -1.39
N VAL A 227 -2.01 1.85 -0.79
CA VAL A 227 -1.91 1.15 0.50
C VAL A 227 -0.98 -0.06 0.41
N ASN A 228 -1.15 -0.89 -0.62
CA ASN A 228 -0.32 -2.06 -0.78
C ASN A 228 1.14 -1.70 -1.13
N THR A 229 1.40 -0.57 -1.79
CA THR A 229 2.78 -0.10 -2.00
C THR A 229 3.44 0.26 -0.68
N VAL A 230 2.74 1.00 0.19
CA VAL A 230 3.25 1.36 1.52
C VAL A 230 3.52 0.10 2.36
N GLU A 231 2.62 -0.88 2.33
CA GLU A 231 2.79 -2.10 3.12
C GLU A 231 3.85 -3.04 2.50
N ASN A 232 3.98 -3.12 1.18
CA ASN A 232 5.08 -3.86 0.53
C ASN A 232 6.43 -3.25 0.91
N ASN A 233 6.54 -1.92 0.95
CA ASN A 233 7.75 -1.23 1.39
C ASN A 233 8.13 -1.53 2.84
N LYS A 234 7.15 -1.75 3.73
CA LYS A 234 7.42 -2.16 5.12
C LYS A 234 7.85 -3.61 5.20
N LEU A 235 7.25 -4.47 4.39
CA LEU A 235 7.65 -5.87 4.29
C LEU A 235 9.10 -6.00 3.80
N TYR A 236 9.49 -5.17 2.82
CA TYR A 236 10.87 -5.06 2.36
C TYR A 236 11.82 -4.64 3.51
N ASP A 237 11.50 -3.57 4.25
CA ASP A 237 12.32 -3.13 5.40
C ASP A 237 12.53 -4.24 6.42
N TRP A 238 11.47 -4.99 6.70
CA TRP A 238 11.52 -6.10 7.63
C TRP A 238 12.40 -7.24 7.12
N GLU A 239 12.24 -7.62 5.85
CA GLU A 239 13.07 -8.67 5.24
C GLU A 239 14.55 -8.28 5.22
N GLN A 240 14.88 -7.06 4.77
CA GLN A 240 16.26 -6.58 4.74
C GLN A 240 16.86 -6.45 6.16
N SER A 241 16.06 -6.02 7.14
CA SER A 241 16.47 -6.01 8.54
C SER A 241 16.86 -7.41 9.05
N LYS A 242 16.09 -8.45 8.67
CA LYS A 242 16.43 -9.84 9.01
C LYS A 242 17.69 -10.30 8.30
N PHE A 243 17.85 -9.94 7.03
CA PHE A 243 19.06 -10.23 6.27
C PHE A 243 20.30 -9.65 6.96
N LEU A 244 20.29 -8.37 7.33
CA LEU A 244 21.39 -7.69 8.03
C LEU A 244 21.69 -8.32 9.39
N LYS A 245 20.66 -8.58 10.22
CA LYS A 245 20.84 -9.24 11.52
C LYS A 245 21.47 -10.63 11.38
N ARG A 246 21.14 -11.37 10.34
CA ARG A 246 21.65 -12.72 10.10
C ARG A 246 23.07 -12.73 9.55
N GLN A 247 23.39 -11.81 8.64
CA GLN A 247 24.61 -11.87 7.84
C GLN A 247 25.68 -10.87 8.29
N TYR A 248 25.30 -9.78 8.96
CA TYR A 248 26.18 -8.65 9.28
C TYR A 248 26.10 -8.24 10.76
N GLN A 249 25.67 -9.13 11.66
CA GLN A 249 25.80 -8.96 13.12
C GLN A 249 26.59 -10.12 13.73
N ASP A 250 27.81 -10.31 13.23
CA ASP A 250 28.72 -11.34 13.72
C ASP A 250 29.30 -10.98 15.10
N GLU A 251 29.34 -11.94 16.02
CA GLU A 251 29.91 -11.77 17.36
C GLU A 251 31.43 -11.48 17.32
N ALA A 252 32.12 -11.87 16.24
CA ALA A 252 33.54 -11.62 16.05
C ALA A 252 33.86 -10.17 15.66
N PHE A 253 32.85 -9.35 15.33
CA PHE A 253 33.06 -7.95 14.98
C PHE A 253 33.69 -7.18 16.14
N LYS A 254 34.81 -6.49 15.89
CA LYS A 254 35.53 -5.76 16.93
C LYS A 254 34.96 -4.35 17.09
N MET A 255 34.21 -4.15 18.17
CA MET A 255 33.62 -2.85 18.47
C MET A 255 34.70 -1.75 18.64
N PRO A 256 34.40 -0.50 18.23
CA PRO A 256 35.30 0.63 18.42
C PRO A 256 35.48 0.94 19.91
N MET A 257 36.60 0.50 20.50
CA MET A 257 36.95 0.72 21.90
C MET A 257 38.05 1.78 22.06
N LYS A 258 38.04 2.50 23.20
CA LYS A 258 39.03 3.55 23.53
C LYS A 258 40.42 3.02 23.94
N ASP A 259 40.63 1.71 24.03
CA ASP A 259 41.86 1.16 24.63
C ASP A 259 43.08 1.32 23.70
N GLY A 260 44.11 2.01 24.20
CA GLY A 260 45.23 2.53 23.41
C GLY A 260 46.18 1.47 22.83
N ARG A 261 46.11 0.22 23.30
CA ARG A 261 47.06 -0.84 22.90
C ARG A 261 46.79 -1.45 21.51
N GLN A 262 45.58 -1.35 20.98
CA GLN A 262 45.21 -1.90 19.65
C GLN A 262 45.08 -0.83 18.54
N ARG A 263 45.44 0.42 18.84
CA ARG A 263 45.06 1.61 18.06
C ARG A 263 45.86 1.84 16.78
N ARG A 264 46.99 1.16 16.59
CA ARG A 264 48.01 1.66 15.66
C ARG A 264 47.69 1.52 14.16
N ASN A 265 46.59 0.85 13.77
CA ASN A 265 46.23 0.69 12.35
C ASN A 265 44.73 0.39 12.06
N ARG A 266 43.82 0.60 13.01
CA ARG A 266 42.39 0.33 12.83
C ARG A 266 41.59 1.63 12.85
N MET A 267 40.81 1.84 11.80
CA MET A 267 39.90 2.96 11.63
C MET A 267 38.48 2.42 11.56
N TYR A 268 37.53 3.23 12.00
CA TYR A 268 36.11 2.89 11.92
C TYR A 268 35.38 3.95 11.12
N ILE A 269 34.61 3.52 10.13
CA ILE A 269 33.71 4.36 9.36
C ILE A 269 32.28 4.01 9.76
N ILE A 270 31.49 5.02 10.10
CA ILE A 270 30.08 4.91 10.38
C ILE A 270 29.31 5.52 9.23
N ALA A 271 28.36 4.80 8.68
CA ALA A 271 27.48 5.30 7.64
C ALA A 271 26.02 5.03 7.98
N THR A 272 25.15 5.94 7.54
CA THR A 272 23.72 5.83 7.72
C THR A 272 23.04 5.65 6.37
N PHE A 273 22.11 4.70 6.29
CA PHE A 273 21.34 4.38 5.10
C PHE A 273 19.84 4.36 5.39
N GLU A 274 19.04 4.47 4.34
CA GLU A 274 17.65 4.00 4.32
C GLU A 274 17.63 2.51 3.94
N HIS A 275 16.50 1.84 4.15
CA HIS A 275 16.31 0.49 3.59
C HIS A 275 16.07 0.58 2.08
N ASP A 276 17.05 0.12 1.29
CA ASP A 276 16.96 -0.01 -0.16
C ASP A 276 18.02 -1.00 -0.71
N ASN A 277 18.01 -1.25 -2.02
CA ASN A 277 18.99 -2.13 -2.65
C ASN A 277 20.41 -1.52 -2.67
N TYR A 278 20.55 -0.20 -2.58
CA TYR A 278 21.84 0.48 -2.62
C TYR A 278 22.67 0.19 -1.37
N LEU A 279 22.02 0.00 -0.22
CA LEU A 279 22.67 -0.50 0.98
C LEU A 279 23.40 -1.85 0.73
N GLU A 280 22.71 -2.82 0.12
CA GLU A 280 23.29 -4.13 -0.18
C GLU A 280 24.35 -4.05 -1.28
N LEU A 281 24.18 -3.16 -2.26
CA LEU A 281 25.20 -2.87 -3.28
C LEU A 281 26.45 -2.24 -2.66
N ALA A 282 26.30 -1.33 -1.69
CA ALA A 282 27.42 -0.74 -0.96
C ALA A 282 28.21 -1.81 -0.21
N ILE A 283 27.52 -2.70 0.50
CA ILE A 283 28.14 -3.81 1.22
C ILE A 283 28.88 -4.75 0.25
N THR A 284 28.24 -5.13 -0.85
CA THR A 284 28.84 -5.98 -1.88
C THR A 284 30.08 -5.33 -2.50
N ALA A 285 30.01 -4.03 -2.81
CA ALA A 285 31.12 -3.29 -3.38
C ALA A 285 32.31 -3.20 -2.41
N MET A 286 32.05 -3.03 -1.10
CA MET A 286 33.10 -3.07 -0.08
C MET A 286 33.75 -4.45 0.03
N GLU A 287 32.95 -5.52 0.00
CA GLU A 287 33.47 -6.90 0.01
C GLU A 287 34.34 -7.19 -1.22
N MET A 288 33.90 -6.78 -2.41
CA MET A 288 34.67 -6.91 -3.65
C MET A 288 35.98 -6.12 -3.64
N LYS A 289 36.02 -4.98 -2.94
CA LYS A 289 37.22 -4.15 -2.77
C LYS A 289 38.14 -4.62 -1.64
N GLY A 290 37.87 -5.78 -1.03
CA GLY A 290 38.76 -6.47 -0.09
C GLY A 290 38.40 -6.33 1.39
N ILE A 291 37.34 -5.59 1.73
CA ILE A 291 36.84 -5.52 3.12
C ILE A 291 36.17 -6.85 3.46
N LYS A 292 36.71 -7.58 4.43
CA LYS A 292 36.10 -8.83 4.87
C LYS A 292 34.73 -8.57 5.49
N LYS A 293 33.78 -9.46 5.22
CA LYS A 293 32.43 -9.44 5.81
C LYS A 293 32.41 -9.28 7.33
N GLU A 294 33.31 -9.97 8.04
CA GLU A 294 33.49 -9.90 9.50
C GLU A 294 33.84 -8.50 10.02
N LYS A 295 34.32 -7.60 9.14
CA LYS A 295 34.64 -6.20 9.42
C LYS A 295 33.49 -5.24 9.12
N ILE A 296 32.31 -5.74 8.77
CA ILE A 296 31.12 -4.94 8.45
C ILE A 296 30.01 -5.31 9.43
N LEU A 297 29.57 -4.34 10.23
CA LEU A 297 28.45 -4.48 11.16
C LEU A 297 27.24 -3.69 10.63
N GLY A 298 26.15 -4.39 10.35
CA GLY A 298 24.87 -3.83 9.92
C GLY A 298 23.85 -3.77 11.05
N ILE A 299 23.38 -2.57 11.38
CA ILE A 299 22.46 -2.34 12.50
C ILE A 299 21.19 -1.69 11.94
N PRO A 300 20.13 -2.46 11.64
CA PRO A 300 18.82 -1.89 11.40
C PRO A 300 18.29 -1.25 12.69
N LEU A 301 17.77 -0.04 12.58
CA LEU A 301 17.26 0.76 13.69
C LEU A 301 15.76 0.51 13.87
N ASP A 302 15.33 0.30 15.11
CA ASP A 302 13.90 0.21 15.41
C ASP A 302 13.21 1.56 15.20
N LYS A 303 12.12 1.59 14.43
CA LYS A 303 11.39 2.83 14.18
C LYS A 303 10.61 3.22 15.44
N ARG A 304 10.63 4.50 15.81
CA ARG A 304 9.95 4.99 17.03
C ARG A 304 8.46 4.65 17.02
N GLY A 305 8.05 3.74 17.91
CA GLY A 305 6.67 3.27 18.07
C GLY A 305 6.37 1.89 17.46
N GLU A 306 7.33 1.22 16.84
CA GLU A 306 7.16 -0.09 16.20
C GLU A 306 6.78 -1.21 17.18
N SER A 307 7.39 -1.26 18.37
CA SER A 307 7.06 -2.25 19.42
C SER A 307 5.71 -2.00 20.10
N ARG A 308 5.26 -0.75 20.23
CA ARG A 308 3.93 -0.40 20.77
C ARG A 308 2.78 -0.71 19.79
N ARG A 309 3.06 -0.87 18.49
CA ARG A 309 2.06 -1.08 17.42
C ARG A 309 1.54 -2.51 17.29
N LEU A 310 2.29 -3.52 17.73
CA LEU A 310 1.85 -4.92 17.64
C LEU A 310 0.55 -5.18 18.44
N PHE A 311 0.34 -4.50 19.57
CA PHE A 311 -0.82 -4.72 20.42
C PHE A 311 -1.84 -3.58 20.41
N ASP A 312 -1.42 -2.30 20.32
CA ASP A 312 -2.31 -1.14 20.48
C ASP A 312 -2.94 -0.58 19.18
N THR A 313 -2.44 -0.91 17.98
CA THR A 313 -2.85 -0.20 16.74
C THR A 313 -3.82 -0.95 15.82
N ILE A 314 -4.91 -1.52 16.35
CA ILE A 314 -6.04 -1.91 15.50
C ILE A 314 -6.70 -0.66 14.85
N HIS A 315 -6.48 0.53 15.42
CA HIS A 315 -7.15 1.77 15.02
C HIS A 315 -6.25 2.84 14.36
N TYR A 316 -4.92 2.68 14.33
CA TYR A 316 -4.03 3.76 13.86
C TYR A 316 -2.81 3.24 13.08
N SER A 317 -2.79 3.51 11.78
CA SER A 317 -1.60 3.43 10.92
C SER A 317 -1.26 4.86 10.47
N ASP A 318 -0.13 5.39 10.96
CA ASP A 318 0.25 6.82 10.99
C ASP A 318 0.37 7.55 9.63
N GLY A 319 0.09 6.89 8.50
CA GLY A 319 0.10 7.50 7.16
C GLY A 319 -0.98 6.95 6.23
N LEU A 320 -1.27 5.65 6.30
CA LEU A 320 -2.40 5.04 5.60
C LEU A 320 -3.72 5.62 6.08
N SER A 321 -3.86 5.81 7.38
CA SER A 321 -5.15 6.23 7.90
C SER A 321 -5.53 7.64 7.41
N LEU A 322 -4.55 8.54 7.19
CA LEU A 322 -4.82 9.87 6.59
C LEU A 322 -5.59 9.76 5.27
N LEU A 323 -5.25 8.80 4.42
CA LEU A 323 -5.90 8.60 3.14
C LEU A 323 -7.18 7.77 3.22
N ASP A 324 -7.38 6.94 4.24
CA ASP A 324 -8.61 6.14 4.39
C ASP A 324 -9.87 7.01 4.29
N LEU A 325 -9.92 8.10 5.07
CA LEU A 325 -11.09 8.99 5.10
C LEU A 325 -11.15 9.87 3.84
N GLY A 326 -10.01 10.32 3.34
CA GLY A 326 -9.92 11.08 2.10
C GLY A 326 -10.44 10.28 0.91
N ALA A 327 -10.00 9.04 0.75
CA ALA A 327 -10.47 8.15 -0.31
C ALA A 327 -11.97 7.85 -0.15
N ALA A 328 -12.42 7.54 1.08
CA ALA A 328 -13.84 7.26 1.32
C ALA A 328 -14.76 8.43 0.98
N LEU A 329 -14.44 9.63 1.47
CA LEU A 329 -15.22 10.83 1.17
C LEU A 329 -15.06 11.25 -0.29
N GLY A 330 -13.87 11.16 -0.87
CA GLY A 330 -13.63 11.40 -2.29
C GLY A 330 -14.55 10.57 -3.17
N THR A 331 -14.64 9.26 -2.93
CA THR A 331 -15.55 8.36 -3.65
C THR A 331 -17.02 8.74 -3.48
N ILE A 332 -17.46 9.06 -2.25
CA ILE A 332 -18.85 9.47 -1.98
C ILE A 332 -19.20 10.76 -2.73
N PHE A 333 -18.37 11.79 -2.62
CA PHE A 333 -18.62 13.07 -3.29
C PHE A 333 -18.46 12.96 -4.81
N MET A 334 -17.59 12.08 -5.31
CA MET A 334 -17.52 11.76 -6.74
C MET A 334 -18.84 11.14 -7.23
N LEU A 335 -19.41 10.19 -6.49
CA LEU A 335 -20.71 9.58 -6.80
C LEU A 335 -21.82 10.64 -6.82
N LEU A 336 -21.92 11.47 -5.77
CA LEU A 336 -22.91 12.54 -5.71
C LEU A 336 -22.71 13.54 -6.85
N GLY A 337 -21.46 13.88 -7.19
CA GLY A 337 -21.12 14.74 -8.32
C GLY A 337 -21.54 14.13 -9.66
N SER A 338 -21.34 12.82 -9.85
CA SER A 338 -21.82 12.10 -11.04
C SER A 338 -23.35 12.13 -11.14
N ILE A 339 -24.08 11.93 -10.04
CA ILE A 339 -25.55 11.94 -10.03
C ILE A 339 -26.09 13.35 -10.30
N TYR A 340 -25.74 14.32 -9.45
CA TYR A 340 -26.27 15.68 -9.57
C TYR A 340 -25.76 16.39 -10.82
N GLY A 341 -24.59 16.01 -11.34
CA GLY A 341 -24.05 16.61 -12.56
C GLY A 341 -24.90 16.35 -13.81
N PHE A 342 -25.76 15.33 -13.84
CA PHE A 342 -26.76 15.19 -14.92
C PHE A 342 -27.79 16.32 -14.89
N VAL A 343 -28.12 16.85 -13.72
CA VAL A 343 -29.04 17.98 -13.55
C VAL A 343 -28.29 19.32 -13.70
N LEU A 344 -27.07 19.40 -13.19
CA LEU A 344 -26.30 20.65 -13.15
C LEU A 344 -25.68 21.05 -14.50
N LYS A 345 -25.34 22.34 -14.62
CA LYS A 345 -24.91 22.98 -15.89
C LYS A 345 -23.61 22.42 -16.47
N TRP A 346 -22.65 22.04 -15.64
CA TRP A 346 -21.31 21.59 -16.08
C TRP A 346 -21.24 20.10 -16.41
N GLY A 347 -22.33 19.35 -16.24
CA GLY A 347 -22.39 17.94 -16.59
C GLY A 347 -21.84 17.00 -15.51
N PRO A 348 -22.12 15.69 -15.64
CA PRO A 348 -21.74 14.66 -14.67
C PRO A 348 -20.24 14.55 -14.46
N ILE A 349 -19.45 14.72 -15.52
CA ILE A 349 -17.99 14.51 -15.47
C ILE A 349 -17.29 15.58 -14.62
N TRP A 350 -17.53 16.87 -14.89
CA TRP A 350 -16.88 17.96 -14.15
C TRP A 350 -17.32 17.98 -12.69
N TRP A 351 -18.60 17.79 -12.40
CA TRP A 351 -19.09 17.72 -11.02
C TRP A 351 -18.58 16.49 -10.27
N ALA A 352 -18.39 15.35 -10.93
CA ALA A 352 -17.74 14.19 -10.34
C ALA A 352 -16.28 14.49 -9.94
N LEU A 353 -15.51 15.13 -10.82
CA LEU A 353 -14.11 15.51 -10.54
C LEU A 353 -13.99 16.54 -9.41
N ILE A 354 -14.86 17.56 -9.41
CA ILE A 354 -14.93 18.55 -8.33
C ILE A 354 -15.31 17.87 -7.01
N GLY A 355 -16.32 16.99 -7.05
CA GLY A 355 -16.75 16.19 -5.89
C GLY A 355 -15.61 15.34 -5.34
N LEU A 356 -14.88 14.63 -6.21
CA LEU A 356 -13.72 13.83 -5.83
C LEU A 356 -12.67 14.67 -5.11
N GLY A 357 -12.26 15.79 -5.70
CA GLY A 357 -11.26 16.69 -5.12
C GLY A 357 -11.71 17.29 -3.79
N PHE A 358 -12.95 17.75 -3.71
CA PHE A 358 -13.54 18.29 -2.48
C PHE A 358 -13.62 17.23 -1.37
N GLY A 359 -14.15 16.06 -1.67
CA GLY A 359 -14.28 14.98 -0.69
C GLY A 359 -12.93 14.49 -0.17
N PHE A 360 -11.95 14.34 -1.06
CA PHE A 360 -10.61 13.92 -0.70
C PHE A 360 -9.89 14.96 0.20
N THR A 361 -9.95 16.24 -0.20
CA THR A 361 -9.33 17.32 0.59
C THR A 361 -10.01 17.49 1.95
N LEU A 362 -11.35 17.41 2.01
CA LEU A 362 -12.12 17.44 3.25
C LEU A 362 -11.75 16.28 4.18
N GLY A 363 -11.68 15.05 3.66
CA GLY A 363 -11.31 13.88 4.46
C GLY A 363 -9.88 13.97 5.01
N CYS A 364 -8.93 14.41 4.19
CA CYS A 364 -7.57 14.69 4.64
C CYS A 364 -7.54 15.80 5.70
N ALA A 365 -8.29 16.90 5.52
CA ALA A 365 -8.35 18.00 6.47
C ALA A 365 -8.93 17.59 7.84
N ILE A 366 -10.07 16.88 7.85
CA ILE A 366 -10.69 16.33 9.06
C ILE A 366 -9.67 15.50 9.83
N LYS A 367 -8.96 14.63 9.12
CA LYS A 367 -7.98 13.73 9.73
C LYS A 367 -6.74 14.46 10.24
N LEU A 368 -6.23 15.43 9.51
CA LEU A 368 -5.12 16.28 9.97
C LEU A 368 -5.49 17.03 11.25
N ILE A 369 -6.72 17.53 11.36
CA ILE A 369 -7.20 18.24 12.55
C ILE A 369 -7.34 17.29 13.75
N THR A 370 -7.94 16.10 13.55
CA THR A 370 -8.11 15.13 14.65
C THR A 370 -6.78 14.57 15.13
N THR A 371 -5.83 14.29 14.22
CA THR A 371 -4.48 13.83 14.57
C THR A 371 -3.66 14.92 15.24
N LYS A 372 -3.67 16.17 14.73
CA LYS A 372 -2.96 17.31 15.38
C LYS A 372 -3.46 17.60 16.79
N LYS A 373 -4.75 17.39 17.06
CA LYS A 373 -5.33 17.54 18.41
C LYS A 373 -4.85 16.46 19.39
N TYR A 374 -4.35 15.33 18.86
CA TYR A 374 -3.83 14.20 19.63
C TYR A 374 -2.30 14.22 19.79
N GLU A 375 -1.57 14.78 18.82
CA GLU A 375 -0.09 14.83 18.82
C GLU A 375 0.47 16.24 19.15
N LYS A 376 0.27 16.72 20.38
CA LYS A 376 0.92 17.97 20.86
C LYS A 376 2.45 17.84 21.03
N HIS A 377 3.04 16.65 20.81
CA HIS A 377 4.48 16.37 21.02
C HIS A 377 5.10 15.45 19.95
N ARG A 378 5.10 15.83 18.66
CA ARG A 378 5.92 15.11 17.66
C ARG A 378 6.59 16.06 16.65
N SER A 379 7.92 16.07 16.75
CA SER A 379 8.87 16.88 15.99
C SER A 379 9.29 16.16 14.69
N HIS A 380 9.36 16.96 13.62
CA HIS A 380 10.11 16.84 12.37
C HIS A 380 10.34 15.44 11.73
N LYS A 381 9.64 15.19 10.61
CA LYS A 381 10.05 14.25 9.56
C LYS A 381 11.21 14.87 8.76
N GLY A 382 12.45 14.57 9.15
CA GLY A 382 13.58 14.53 8.20
C GLY A 382 13.74 13.10 7.66
N GLN A 383 14.57 12.90 6.63
CA GLN A 383 15.05 11.57 6.26
C GLN A 383 15.67 10.92 7.50
N ALA A 384 14.99 9.91 8.05
CA ALA A 384 15.48 9.22 9.22
C ALA A 384 16.41 8.11 8.75
N SER A 385 17.63 8.08 9.26
CA SER A 385 18.48 6.89 9.14
C SER A 385 17.70 5.68 9.65
N GLU A 386 17.61 4.65 8.81
CA GLU A 386 16.93 3.39 9.13
C GLU A 386 17.93 2.27 9.39
N VAL A 387 19.13 2.36 8.80
CA VAL A 387 20.24 1.43 9.02
C VAL A 387 21.51 2.21 9.33
N VAL A 388 22.30 1.70 10.28
CA VAL A 388 23.67 2.13 10.54
C VAL A 388 24.62 1.02 10.15
N LEU A 389 25.61 1.34 9.31
CA LEU A 389 26.76 0.49 9.04
C LEU A 389 27.95 0.98 9.87
N ILE A 390 28.66 0.05 10.51
CA ILE A 390 29.96 0.30 11.14
C ILE A 390 30.98 -0.61 10.46
N ILE A 391 32.01 -0.01 9.87
CA ILE A 391 33.01 -0.71 9.07
C ILE A 391 34.38 -0.52 9.72
N GLU A 392 35.05 -1.62 10.03
CA GLU A 392 36.46 -1.64 10.43
C GLU A 392 37.33 -1.67 9.17
N CYS A 393 38.20 -0.68 8.99
CA CYS A 393 39.13 -0.62 7.86
C CYS A 393 40.53 -0.13 8.29
N HIS A 394 41.52 -0.33 7.43
CA HIS A 394 42.83 0.26 7.59
C HIS A 394 42.87 1.70 7.03
N GLN A 395 43.91 2.46 7.38
CA GLN A 395 44.04 3.85 6.95
C GLN A 395 44.15 4.00 5.43
N GLU A 396 44.76 3.02 4.75
CA GLU A 396 44.88 2.96 3.28
C GLU A 396 43.52 2.69 2.59
N GLU A 397 42.62 1.96 3.24
CA GLU A 397 41.30 1.56 2.72
C GLU A 397 40.22 2.63 2.93
N MET A 398 40.55 3.68 3.69
CA MET A 398 39.59 4.65 4.22
C MET A 398 38.91 5.46 3.11
N GLU A 399 39.69 6.10 2.24
CA GLU A 399 39.13 6.96 1.18
C GLU A 399 38.31 6.14 0.18
N MET A 400 38.76 4.92 -0.12
CA MET A 400 38.01 3.96 -0.95
C MET A 400 36.67 3.59 -0.28
N THR A 401 36.66 3.35 1.03
CA THR A 401 35.44 2.98 1.75
C THR A 401 34.46 4.14 1.80
N LYS A 402 34.94 5.36 2.12
CA LYS A 402 34.11 6.58 2.10
C LYS A 402 33.53 6.83 0.71
N SER A 403 34.34 6.75 -0.36
CA SER A 403 33.86 6.97 -1.73
C SER A 403 32.78 5.95 -2.10
N THR A 404 33.00 4.68 -1.78
CA THR A 404 32.04 3.59 -2.06
C THR A 404 30.70 3.82 -1.36
N LEU A 405 30.72 4.29 -0.11
CA LEU A 405 29.49 4.59 0.63
C LEU A 405 28.72 5.77 0.01
N TRP A 406 29.41 6.83 -0.40
CA TRP A 406 28.79 7.98 -1.07
C TRP A 406 28.26 7.65 -2.46
N GLU A 407 29.01 6.87 -3.25
CA GLU A 407 28.60 6.37 -4.57
C GLU A 407 27.32 5.53 -4.51
N ASN A 408 27.05 4.89 -3.36
CA ASN A 408 25.86 4.07 -3.12
C ASN A 408 24.84 4.77 -2.21
N HIS A 409 24.74 6.10 -2.26
CA HIS A 409 23.67 6.88 -1.63
C HIS A 409 23.58 6.81 -0.09
N ALA A 410 24.71 6.67 0.62
CA ALA A 410 24.71 6.89 2.06
C ALA A 410 24.13 8.27 2.41
N LEU A 411 23.24 8.32 3.40
CA LEU A 411 22.68 9.57 3.92
C LEU A 411 23.72 10.41 4.67
N GLY A 412 24.73 9.74 5.22
CA GLY A 412 25.78 10.33 6.04
C GLY A 412 26.90 9.32 6.22
N VAL A 413 28.14 9.81 6.18
CA VAL A 413 29.34 9.01 6.39
C VAL A 413 30.27 9.81 7.30
N SER A 414 30.78 9.16 8.35
CA SER A 414 31.70 9.78 9.29
C SER A 414 32.80 8.80 9.68
N GLN A 415 33.99 9.34 9.89
CA GLN A 415 35.11 8.61 10.48
C GLN A 415 35.07 8.80 11.98
N LEU A 416 35.29 7.72 12.72
CA LEU A 416 35.38 7.78 14.16
C LEU A 416 36.77 8.26 14.60
N ASP A 417 36.87 9.55 14.94
CA ASP A 417 38.08 10.13 15.51
C ASP A 417 38.06 10.06 17.03
N PHE A 418 38.84 9.13 17.59
CA PHE A 418 39.14 9.21 19.01
C PHE A 418 40.17 10.32 19.21
N ALA A 419 39.84 11.36 19.98
CA ALA A 419 40.82 12.34 20.41
C ALA A 419 41.98 11.62 21.12
N SER A 420 43.20 11.83 20.66
CA SER A 420 44.41 11.56 21.43
C SER A 420 44.44 12.60 22.55
N GLY A 421 43.91 12.23 23.72
CA GLY A 421 44.11 12.97 24.96
C GLY A 421 45.55 12.89 25.43
#